data_AF-A0A8S1M807-F1
#
_entry.id   AF-A0A8S1M807-F1
#
_cell.length_a   1.000
_cell.length_b   1.000
_cell.length_c   1.000
_cell.angle_alpha   90.00
_cell.angle_beta   90.00
_cell.angle_gamma   90.00
#
_symmetry.space_group_name_H-M   'P 1'
#
loop_
_entity.id
_entity.type
_entity.pdbx_description
1 polymer ?
#
loop_
_entity_poly.entity_id
_entity_poly.type
_entity_poly.pdbx_seq_one_letter_code
_entity_poly.pdbx_strand_id
1 'polypeptide(L)'
;MYDFFEESQTNDTQTDRQNVQQIGNQGEQYTAFDAFSNEAPTQPITLNAFMSPEQQQRKDKLRLLEDERIVQIREKDQQERLLKQQKQQKGQEFLQEFKKQQENEITQRRNQNKQKQEIQIENNNNHNQYKNSWDQIASNIALKDGEYPGEKDVTQMRQAILNKRRDLTK
;
A
#
# COMPACT_ATOMS: atom_id res chain seq x y z
N MET A 1 22.30 10.21 5.71
CA MET A 1 21.80 11.16 4.69
C MET A 1 20.32 11.29 4.93
N TYR A 2 19.93 12.39 5.57
CA TYR A 2 18.56 12.70 6.00
C TYR A 2 17.97 13.64 4.96
N ASP A 3 16.89 13.22 4.29
CA ASP A 3 15.94 14.07 3.57
C ASP A 3 14.57 13.56 4.08
N PHE A 4 13.85 14.18 5.02
CA PHE A 4 13.39 15.56 5.17
C PHE A 4 12.80 16.14 3.89
N PHE A 5 11.57 15.73 3.57
CA PHE A 5 10.65 16.61 2.87
C PHE A 5 9.26 16.52 3.48
N GLU A 6 8.71 17.70 3.69
CA GLU A 6 7.61 18.06 4.56
C GLU A 6 6.22 17.66 4.04
N GLU A 7 5.34 17.59 5.02
CA GLU A 7 3.89 17.71 4.94
C GLU A 7 3.40 18.81 3.98
N SER A 8 2.34 18.51 3.24
CA SER A 8 1.34 19.53 2.90
C SER A 8 -0.05 18.90 3.02
N GLN A 9 -0.79 19.37 4.01
CA GLN A 9 -2.20 19.06 4.22
C GLN A 9 -3.10 19.91 3.31
N THR A 10 -4.21 19.29 2.91
CA THR A 10 -5.54 19.86 2.62
C THR A 10 -5.69 20.93 1.54
N ASN A 11 -6.50 20.65 0.52
CA ASN A 11 -7.86 21.21 0.46
C ASN A 11 -8.70 20.62 -0.68
N ASP A 12 -9.98 20.43 -0.36
CA ASP A 12 -11.07 20.11 -1.25
C ASP A 12 -11.14 21.07 -2.46
N THR A 13 -11.40 20.51 -3.64
CA THR A 13 -12.11 21.26 -4.69
C THR A 13 -12.95 20.30 -5.54
N GLN A 14 -14.18 20.12 -5.08
CA GLN A 14 -15.32 19.78 -5.92
C GLN A 14 -15.41 20.86 -7.01
N THR A 15 -15.12 20.50 -8.27
CA THR A 15 -15.32 21.42 -9.41
C THR A 15 -16.14 20.71 -10.48
N ASP A 16 -17.31 21.29 -10.68
CA ASP A 16 -18.26 21.20 -11.78
C ASP A 16 -17.96 20.26 -12.96
N ARG A 17 -18.83 19.25 -13.09
CA ARG A 17 -19.11 18.58 -14.35
C ARG A 17 -20.09 19.44 -15.17
N GLN A 18 -19.57 20.34 -16.01
CA GLN A 18 -20.30 20.79 -17.20
C GLN A 18 -19.33 21.01 -18.37
N ASN A 19 -19.47 20.12 -19.36
CA ASN A 19 -19.55 20.43 -20.78
C ASN A 19 -18.54 21.45 -21.35
N VAL A 20 -17.39 20.95 -21.81
CA VAL A 20 -16.56 21.68 -22.79
C VAL A 20 -16.43 20.81 -24.04
N GLN A 21 -16.72 21.47 -25.15
CA GLN A 21 -16.81 20.98 -26.51
C GLN A 21 -15.55 20.25 -26.98
N GLN A 22 -15.81 19.27 -27.86
CA GLN A 22 -14.86 18.72 -28.81
C GLN A 22 -14.10 19.83 -29.53
N ILE A 23 -12.82 19.97 -29.22
CA ILE A 23 -11.84 20.60 -30.11
C ILE A 23 -10.54 19.81 -30.00
N GLY A 24 -10.12 19.23 -31.13
CA GLY A 24 -8.71 19.03 -31.49
C GLY A 24 -7.98 17.85 -30.85
N ASN A 25 -7.77 16.79 -31.63
CA ASN A 25 -6.41 16.36 -31.97
C ASN A 25 -6.49 15.27 -33.04
N GLN A 26 -6.68 15.71 -34.30
CA GLN A 26 -6.11 14.98 -35.42
C GLN A 26 -4.60 15.12 -35.28
N GLY A 27 -4.00 14.23 -34.49
CA GLY A 27 -2.59 13.98 -34.56
C GLY A 27 -2.33 13.27 -35.87
N GLU A 28 -2.18 14.05 -36.94
CA GLU A 28 -1.49 13.62 -38.14
C GLU A 28 -0.10 13.16 -37.68
N GLN A 29 0.04 11.85 -37.50
CA GLN A 29 1.34 11.23 -37.44
C GLN A 29 1.91 11.35 -38.85
N TYR A 30 2.52 12.51 -39.13
CA TYR A 30 3.48 12.63 -40.21
C TYR A 30 4.60 11.65 -39.88
N THR A 31 4.52 10.46 -40.45
CA THR A 31 5.68 9.57 -40.46
C THR A 31 6.76 10.34 -41.21
N ALA A 32 7.98 10.37 -40.68
CA ALA A 32 9.14 10.98 -41.36
C ALA A 32 9.49 10.31 -42.71
N PHE A 33 8.62 9.41 -43.18
CA PHE A 33 8.69 8.68 -44.43
C PHE A 33 7.81 9.29 -45.54
N ASP A 34 6.82 10.13 -45.20
CA ASP A 34 5.92 10.77 -46.17
C ASP A 34 6.51 12.00 -46.86
N ALA A 35 7.71 12.45 -46.47
CA ALA A 35 8.39 13.61 -47.07
C ALA A 35 9.14 13.30 -48.39
N PHE A 36 9.07 12.06 -48.90
CA PHE A 36 9.74 11.63 -50.14
C PHE A 36 8.77 11.08 -51.20
N SER A 37 7.47 11.34 -51.08
CA SER A 37 6.45 10.86 -52.03
C SER A 37 6.22 11.82 -53.21
N ASN A 38 7.32 12.30 -53.80
CA ASN A 38 7.32 12.84 -55.15
C ASN A 38 8.08 11.85 -56.03
N GLU A 39 7.37 11.06 -56.84
CA GLU A 39 7.74 10.69 -58.21
C GLU A 39 6.81 9.63 -58.83
N ALA A 40 6.28 9.97 -60.01
CA ALA A 40 5.75 9.18 -61.13
C ALA A 40 5.07 7.80 -60.92
N PRO A 41 4.00 7.48 -61.69
CA PRO A 41 3.50 6.11 -61.78
C PRO A 41 4.55 5.22 -62.47
N THR A 42 5.41 4.58 -61.69
CA THR A 42 6.27 3.49 -62.16
C THR A 42 5.38 2.31 -62.49
N GLN A 43 5.19 2.07 -63.78
CA GLN A 43 4.64 0.82 -64.30
C GLN A 43 5.41 -0.36 -63.67
N PRO A 44 4.74 -1.46 -63.27
CA PRO A 44 5.44 -2.65 -62.80
C PRO A 44 6.23 -3.22 -63.98
N ILE A 45 7.53 -2.94 -64.03
CA ILE A 45 8.43 -3.60 -64.96
C ILE A 45 8.47 -5.06 -64.52
N THR A 46 7.72 -5.92 -65.22
CA THR A 46 7.86 -7.38 -65.17
C THR A 46 9.16 -7.77 -65.86
N LEU A 47 10.29 -7.38 -65.24
CA LEU A 47 11.58 -7.98 -65.49
C LEU A 47 11.48 -9.40 -64.94
N ASN A 48 11.26 -10.36 -65.85
CA ASN A 48 11.65 -11.75 -65.63
C ASN A 48 13.19 -11.76 -65.51
N ALA A 49 13.69 -11.29 -64.36
CA ALA A 49 15.10 -11.32 -64.03
C ALA A 49 15.45 -12.77 -63.80
N PHE A 50 16.09 -13.39 -64.78
CA PHE A 50 16.85 -14.61 -64.59
C PHE A 50 17.94 -14.30 -63.56
N MET A 51 17.63 -14.45 -62.27
CA MET A 51 18.61 -14.35 -61.19
C MET A 51 19.62 -15.47 -61.37
N SER A 52 20.91 -15.14 -61.30
CA SER A 52 21.97 -16.15 -61.28
C SER A 52 21.76 -17.10 -60.10
N PRO A 53 22.06 -18.41 -60.22
CA PRO A 53 21.93 -19.37 -59.12
C PRO A 53 22.60 -18.92 -57.81
N GLU A 54 23.73 -18.22 -57.92
CA GLU A 54 24.46 -17.65 -56.78
C GLU A 54 23.69 -16.50 -56.10
N GLN A 55 23.03 -15.65 -56.89
CA GLN A 55 22.23 -14.54 -56.36
C GLN A 55 20.96 -15.06 -55.68
N GLN A 56 20.36 -16.13 -56.20
CA GLN A 56 19.22 -16.81 -55.58
C GLN A 56 19.60 -17.39 -54.21
N GLN A 57 20.74 -18.10 -54.11
CA GLN A 57 21.24 -18.61 -52.84
C GLN A 57 21.52 -17.51 -51.80
N ARG A 58 22.08 -16.36 -52.23
CA ARG A 58 22.32 -15.23 -51.34
C ARG A 58 21.02 -14.61 -50.83
N LYS A 59 20.00 -14.50 -51.69
CA LYS A 59 18.67 -14.02 -51.32
C LYS A 59 18.00 -14.96 -50.32
N ASP A 60 18.07 -16.27 -50.56
CA ASP A 60 17.47 -17.27 -49.68
C ASP A 60 18.17 -17.30 -48.30
N LYS A 61 19.50 -17.14 -48.27
CA LYS A 61 20.26 -17.00 -47.01
C LYS A 61 19.87 -15.74 -46.23
N LEU A 62 19.71 -14.60 -46.91
CA LEU A 62 19.26 -13.36 -46.27
C LEU A 62 17.84 -13.50 -45.72
N ARG A 63 16.96 -14.18 -46.46
CA ARG A 63 15.59 -14.45 -46.00
C ARG A 63 15.59 -15.30 -44.73
N LEU A 64 16.39 -16.37 -44.68
CA LEU A 64 16.51 -17.21 -43.49
C LEU A 64 17.00 -16.42 -42.26
N LEU A 65 18.00 -15.55 -42.43
CA LEU A 65 18.51 -14.71 -41.34
C LEU A 65 17.46 -13.70 -40.84
N GLU A 66 16.66 -13.13 -41.74
CA GLU A 66 15.58 -12.21 -41.38
C GLU A 66 14.46 -12.96 -40.64
N ASP A 67 14.08 -14.15 -41.12
CA ASP A 67 13.09 -15.00 -40.47
C ASP A 67 13.54 -15.39 -39.05
N GLU A 68 14.81 -15.76 -38.86
CA GLU A 68 15.40 -16.02 -37.54
C GLU A 68 15.34 -14.80 -36.62
N ARG A 69 15.65 -13.60 -37.15
CA ARG A 69 15.57 -12.35 -36.38
C ARG A 69 14.15 -12.04 -35.95
N ILE A 70 13.16 -12.25 -36.82
CA ILE A 70 11.74 -12.04 -36.52
C ILE A 70 11.28 -13.00 -35.41
N VAL A 71 11.71 -14.26 -35.46
CA VAL A 71 11.41 -15.24 -34.41
C VAL A 71 11.99 -14.79 -33.07
N GLN A 72 13.25 -14.35 -33.03
CA GLN A 72 13.87 -13.86 -31.79
C GLN A 72 13.16 -12.62 -31.21
N ILE A 73 12.73 -11.69 -32.06
CA ILE A 73 11.97 -10.51 -31.61
C ILE A 73 10.63 -10.95 -31.03
N ARG A 74 9.91 -11.84 -31.72
CA ARG A 74 8.62 -12.35 -31.25
C ARG A 74 8.75 -13.07 -29.91
N GLU A 75 9.80 -13.86 -29.72
CA GLU A 75 10.06 -14.55 -28.45
C GLU A 75 10.30 -13.55 -27.32
N LYS A 76 11.14 -12.52 -27.54
CA LYS A 76 11.38 -11.46 -26.55
C LYS A 76 10.10 -10.71 -26.19
N ASP A 77 9.28 -10.36 -27.18
CA ASP A 77 7.99 -9.69 -26.94
C ASP A 77 7.01 -10.55 -26.14
N GLN A 78 7.04 -11.87 -26.31
CA GLN A 78 6.23 -12.79 -25.52
C GLN A 78 6.75 -12.88 -24.08
N GLN A 79 8.06 -13.01 -23.89
CA GLN A 79 8.69 -13.04 -22.57
C GLN A 79 8.42 -11.74 -21.80
N GLU A 80 8.54 -10.57 -22.45
CA GLU A 80 8.26 -9.28 -21.82
C GLU A 80 6.79 -9.17 -21.40
N ARG A 81 5.85 -9.61 -22.26
CA ARG A 81 4.43 -9.62 -21.91
C ARG A 81 4.12 -10.50 -20.71
N LEU A 82 4.69 -11.70 -20.66
CA LEU A 82 4.54 -12.60 -19.52
C LEU A 82 5.11 -11.99 -18.24
N LEU A 83 6.30 -11.39 -18.30
CA LEU A 83 6.92 -10.72 -17.15
C LEU A 83 6.09 -9.53 -16.66
N LYS A 84 5.53 -8.73 -17.58
CA LYS A 84 4.62 -7.62 -17.22
C LYS A 84 3.38 -8.14 -16.52
N GLN A 85 2.75 -9.19 -17.04
CA GLN A 85 1.57 -9.80 -16.42
C GLN A 85 1.88 -10.35 -15.03
N GLN A 86 3.00 -11.07 -14.86
CA GLN A 86 3.42 -11.59 -13.56
C GLN A 86 3.70 -10.47 -12.55
N LYS A 87 4.35 -9.38 -12.97
CA LYS A 87 4.59 -8.21 -12.11
C LYS A 87 3.28 -7.54 -11.67
N GLN A 88 2.32 -7.43 -12.59
CA GLN A 88 1.00 -6.88 -12.27
C GLN A 88 0.26 -7.77 -11.27
N GLN A 89 0.25 -9.09 -11.48
CA GLN A 89 -0.36 -10.05 -10.55
C GLN A 89 0.26 -9.97 -9.16
N LYS A 90 1.59 -10.02 -9.06
CA LYS A 90 2.30 -9.87 -7.78
C LYS A 90 2.01 -8.53 -7.09
N GLY A 91 1.91 -7.46 -7.86
CA GLY A 91 1.54 -6.14 -7.33
C GLY A 91 0.12 -6.13 -6.74
N GLN A 92 -0.83 -6.80 -7.40
CA GLN A 92 -2.20 -6.94 -6.90
C GLN A 92 -2.27 -7.82 -5.65
N GLU A 93 -1.56 -8.95 -5.63
CA GLU A 93 -1.45 -9.85 -4.47
C GLU A 93 -0.89 -9.09 -3.26
N PHE A 94 0.24 -8.39 -3.43
CA PHE A 94 0.85 -7.58 -2.38
C PHE A 94 -0.12 -6.52 -1.85
N LEU A 95 -0.84 -5.83 -2.74
CA LEU A 95 -1.81 -4.82 -2.34
C LEU A 95 -2.97 -5.42 -1.53
N GLN A 96 -3.45 -6.61 -1.89
CA GLN A 96 -4.50 -7.31 -1.15
C GLN A 96 -4.02 -7.76 0.23
N GLU A 97 -2.82 -8.33 0.31
CA GLU A 97 -2.21 -8.73 1.58
C GLU A 97 -2.00 -7.52 2.50
N PHE A 98 -1.48 -6.41 1.96
CA PHE A 98 -1.28 -5.18 2.72
C PHE A 98 -2.60 -4.63 3.28
N LYS A 99 -3.67 -4.59 2.46
CA LYS A 99 -5.00 -4.19 2.92
C LYS A 99 -5.51 -5.09 4.04
N LYS A 100 -5.38 -6.40 3.88
CA LYS A 100 -5.79 -7.38 4.89
C LYS A 100 -5.02 -7.21 6.20
N GLN A 101 -3.71 -6.98 6.13
CA GLN A 101 -2.87 -6.71 7.31
C GLN A 101 -3.34 -5.44 8.03
N GLN A 102 -3.57 -4.35 7.29
CA GLN A 102 -4.10 -3.12 7.88
C GLN A 102 -5.47 -3.30 8.54
N GLU A 103 -6.41 -3.97 7.86
CA GLU A 103 -7.73 -4.23 8.42
C GLU A 103 -7.66 -5.05 9.72
N ASN A 104 -6.77 -6.05 9.76
CA ASN A 104 -6.52 -6.84 10.96
C ASN A 104 -5.94 -5.99 12.09
N GLU A 105 -4.95 -5.15 11.82
CA GLU A 105 -4.36 -4.26 12.82
C GLU A 105 -5.39 -3.27 13.38
N ILE A 106 -6.19 -2.65 12.50
CA ILE A 106 -7.26 -1.73 12.90
C ILE A 106 -8.28 -2.46 13.77
N THR A 107 -8.67 -3.67 13.38
CA THR A 107 -9.63 -4.48 14.15
C THR A 107 -9.06 -4.86 15.52
N GLN A 108 -7.81 -5.27 15.59
CA GLN A 108 -7.13 -5.56 16.85
C GLN A 108 -7.07 -4.32 17.76
N ARG A 109 -6.68 -3.16 17.22
CA ARG A 109 -6.66 -1.89 17.98
C ARG A 109 -8.05 -1.51 18.48
N ARG A 110 -9.08 -1.66 17.65
CA ARG A 110 -10.48 -1.42 18.06
C ARG A 110 -10.90 -2.33 19.22
N ASN A 111 -10.57 -3.62 19.13
CA ASN A 111 -10.89 -4.58 20.19
C ASN A 111 -10.16 -4.27 21.50
N GLN A 112 -8.86 -3.94 21.42
CA GLN A 112 -8.08 -3.54 22.59
C GLN A 112 -8.63 -2.26 23.24
N ASN A 113 -9.01 -1.26 22.43
CA ASN A 113 -9.61 -0.03 22.92
C ASN A 113 -10.96 -0.28 23.58
N LYS A 114 -11.79 -1.16 22.99
CA LYS A 114 -13.06 -1.57 23.58
C LYS A 114 -12.85 -2.25 24.94
N GLN A 115 -11.92 -3.20 25.03
CA GLN A 115 -11.58 -3.86 26.31
C GLN A 115 -11.08 -2.87 27.36
N LYS A 116 -10.24 -1.90 26.98
CA LYS A 116 -9.78 -0.85 27.89
C LYS A 116 -10.94 0.01 28.40
N GLN A 117 -11.88 0.35 27.53
CA GLN A 117 -13.09 1.09 27.92
C GLN A 117 -13.98 0.27 28.85
N GLU A 118 -14.17 -1.02 28.58
CA GLU A 118 -14.93 -1.92 29.46
C GLU A 118 -14.30 -2.00 30.86
N ILE A 119 -12.97 -2.18 30.95
CA ILE A 119 -12.23 -2.17 32.23
C ILE A 119 -12.38 -0.81 32.93
N GLN A 120 -12.32 0.30 32.20
CA GLN A 120 -12.50 1.63 32.78
C GLN A 120 -13.92 1.83 33.33
N ILE A 121 -14.94 1.36 32.61
CA ILE A 121 -16.34 1.41 33.07
C ILE A 121 -16.53 0.53 34.30
N GLU A 122 -15.99 -0.69 34.29
CA GLU A 122 -16.02 -1.59 35.45
C GLU A 122 -15.34 -0.97 36.67
N ASN A 123 -14.14 -0.40 36.49
CA ASN A 123 -13.43 0.30 37.54
C ASN A 123 -14.24 1.48 38.10
N ASN A 124 -14.87 2.29 37.23
CA ASN A 124 -15.72 3.39 37.66
C ASN A 124 -16.96 2.91 38.41
N ASN A 125 -17.57 1.82 37.97
CA ASN A 125 -18.72 1.21 38.66
C ASN A 125 -18.32 0.68 40.04
N ASN A 126 -17.18 0.01 40.15
CA ASN A 126 -16.63 -0.47 41.42
C ASN A 126 -16.28 0.71 42.34
N HIS A 127 -15.75 1.82 41.80
CA HIS A 127 -15.50 3.04 42.58
C HIS A 127 -16.78 3.62 43.20
N ASN A 128 -17.90 3.58 42.46
CA ASN A 128 -19.19 4.06 42.94
C ASN A 128 -19.88 3.08 43.92
N GLN A 129 -19.42 1.82 44.02
CA GLN A 129 -19.96 0.84 44.97
C GLN A 129 -19.43 1.01 46.39
N TYR A 130 -18.29 1.66 46.59
CA TYR A 130 -17.74 1.88 47.92
C TYR A 130 -18.58 2.92 48.68
N LYS A 131 -19.35 2.47 49.66
CA LYS A 131 -20.14 3.35 50.56
C LYS A 131 -19.25 4.19 51.48
N ASN A 132 -18.00 3.76 51.72
CA ASN A 132 -17.04 4.41 52.60
C ASN A 132 -15.75 4.76 51.84
N SER A 133 -15.32 6.01 51.92
CA SER A 133 -14.09 6.51 51.30
C SER A 133 -12.82 5.79 51.78
N TRP A 134 -12.82 5.22 52.99
CA TRP A 134 -11.68 4.44 53.49
C TRP A 134 -11.57 3.04 52.90
N ASP A 135 -12.67 2.45 52.43
CA ASP A 135 -12.62 1.20 51.66
C ASP A 135 -11.96 1.43 50.30
N GLN A 136 -12.26 2.58 49.68
CA GLN A 136 -11.63 3.03 48.43
C GLN A 136 -10.14 3.35 48.60
N ILE A 137 -9.75 4.01 49.69
CA ILE A 137 -8.33 4.28 49.97
C ILE A 137 -7.58 2.96 50.19
N ALA A 138 -8.16 2.03 50.95
CA ALA A 138 -7.54 0.75 51.22
C ALA A 138 -7.39 -0.14 49.98
N SER A 139 -8.31 -0.05 49.00
CA SER A 139 -8.20 -0.80 47.74
C SER A 139 -7.18 -0.20 46.76
N ASN A 140 -6.95 1.11 46.82
CA ASN A 140 -6.05 1.82 45.90
C ASN A 140 -4.59 1.91 46.37
N ILE A 141 -4.29 1.57 47.62
CA ILE A 141 -2.92 1.56 48.14
C ILE A 141 -2.33 0.15 48.14
N ALA A 142 -1.03 0.05 47.88
CA ALA A 142 -0.25 -1.16 48.04
C ALA A 142 -0.20 -1.55 49.53
N LEU A 143 -1.10 -2.43 49.97
CA LEU A 143 -1.17 -2.93 51.34
C LEU A 143 -0.23 -4.11 51.61
N LYS A 144 0.26 -4.81 50.57
CA LYS A 144 1.13 -5.98 50.72
C LYS A 144 2.59 -5.59 50.88
N ASP A 145 3.32 -6.31 51.72
CA ASP A 145 4.75 -6.12 51.93
C ASP A 145 5.51 -6.41 50.63
N GLY A 146 6.31 -5.44 50.17
CA GLY A 146 7.03 -5.48 48.89
C GLY A 146 6.30 -4.88 47.68
N GLU A 147 5.03 -4.49 47.79
CA GLU A 147 4.27 -3.88 46.68
C GLU A 147 4.44 -2.35 46.59
N TYR A 148 4.94 -1.71 47.66
CA TYR A 148 5.21 -0.28 47.64
C TYR A 148 6.51 0.02 46.86
N PRO A 149 6.47 0.85 45.81
CA PRO A 149 7.63 1.11 44.96
C PRO A 149 8.67 2.08 45.58
N GLY A 150 8.39 2.66 46.75
CA GLY A 150 9.27 3.61 47.42
C GLY A 150 10.20 2.97 48.45
N GLU A 151 11.33 3.63 48.72
CA GLU A 151 12.37 3.16 49.66
C GLU A 151 12.01 3.32 51.15
N LYS A 152 10.98 4.14 51.46
CA LYS A 152 10.58 4.42 52.85
C LYS A 152 9.70 3.30 53.41
N ASP A 153 9.91 2.98 54.69
CA ASP A 153 9.01 2.08 55.41
C ASP A 153 7.63 2.73 55.62
N VAL A 154 6.62 2.17 54.98
CA VAL A 154 5.22 2.60 55.05
C VAL A 154 4.36 1.70 55.93
N THR A 155 4.96 0.78 56.69
CA THR A 155 4.24 -0.23 57.51
C THR A 155 3.30 0.40 58.53
N GLN A 156 3.75 1.43 59.26
CA GLN A 156 2.91 2.12 60.25
C GLN A 156 1.74 2.87 59.60
N MET A 157 1.98 3.49 58.44
CA MET A 157 0.94 4.18 57.67
C MET A 157 -0.12 3.18 57.19
N ARG A 158 0.29 2.01 56.67
CA ARG A 158 -0.62 0.93 56.27
C ARG A 158 -1.50 0.47 57.43
N GLN A 159 -0.89 0.25 58.60
CA GLN A 159 -1.62 -0.15 59.79
C GLN A 159 -2.63 0.91 60.24
N ALA A 160 -2.26 2.19 60.19
CA ALA A 160 -3.15 3.29 60.54
C ALA A 160 -4.37 3.37 59.61
N ILE A 161 -4.17 3.21 58.29
CA ILE A 161 -5.25 3.21 57.30
C ILE A 161 -6.21 2.03 57.53
N LEU A 162 -5.68 0.83 57.79
CA LEU A 162 -6.49 -0.36 58.09
C LEU A 162 -7.32 -0.22 59.37
N ASN A 163 -6.74 0.38 60.41
CA ASN A 163 -7.44 0.65 61.66
C ASN A 163 -8.56 1.67 61.45
N LYS A 164 -8.27 2.77 60.74
CA LYS A 164 -9.27 3.81 60.46
C LYS A 164 -10.45 3.29 59.63
N ARG A 165 -10.20 2.37 58.70
CA ARG A 165 -11.25 1.66 57.95
C ARG A 165 -12.16 0.87 58.89
N ARG A 166 -11.58 0.07 59.80
CA ARG A 166 -12.33 -0.75 60.77
C ARG A 166 -13.19 0.09 61.70
N ASP A 167 -12.69 1.24 62.14
CA ASP A 167 -13.42 2.14 63.05
C ASP A 167 -14.68 2.74 62.43
N LEU A 168 -14.70 2.96 61.11
CA LEU A 168 -15.83 3.54 60.38
C LEU A 168 -16.85 2.51 59.89
N THR A 169 -16.52 1.22 60.00
CA THR A 169 -17.40 0.09 59.66
C THR A 169 -18.06 -0.56 60.89
N LYS A 170 -17.72 -0.13 62.11
CA LYS A 170 -18.41 -0.51 63.36
C LYS A 170 -19.64 0.34 63.59
#